data_AF-A0A420VRN2-F1
#
_entry.id   AF-A0A420VRN2-F1
#
_cell.length_a   1.000
_cell.length_b   1.000
_cell.length_c   1.000
_cell.angle_alpha   90.00
_cell.angle_beta   90.00
_cell.angle_gamma   90.00
#
_symmetry.space_group_name_H-M   'P 1'
#
loop_
_entity.id
_entity.type
_entity.pdbx_description
1 polymer ?
#
loop_
_entity_poly.entity_id
_entity_poly.type
_entity_poly.pdbx_seq_one_letter_code
_entity_poly.pdbx_strand_id
1 'polypeptide(L)' 'MEKNIQHAIRESKIDSVFNRNAVKLGTSIKDEDIMPFMEAYRPTFEQVQSWNTYDLYLYIQQSYESFTAKRE' A
#
# COMPACT_ATOMS: atom_id res chain seq x y z
N MET A 1 -13.12 -2.11 24.95
CA MET A 1 -13.63 -1.11 23.98
C MET A 1 -12.47 -0.34 23.32
N GLU A 2 -11.46 0.10 24.07
CA GLU A 2 -10.30 0.86 23.54
C GLU A 2 -9.46 0.13 22.49
N LYS A 3 -9.26 -1.18 22.62
CA LYS A 3 -8.48 -1.98 21.64
C LYS A 3 -9.03 -1.91 20.22
N ASN A 4 -10.35 -1.84 20.07
CA ASN A 4 -11.01 -1.78 18.76
C ASN A 4 -10.85 -0.40 18.10
N ILE A 5 -10.83 0.66 18.91
CA ILE A 5 -10.63 2.03 18.44
C ILE A 5 -9.19 2.20 17.94
N GLN A 6 -8.20 1.70 18.69
CA GLN A 6 -6.81 1.75 18.28
C GLN A 6 -6.56 0.96 17.00
N HIS A 7 -7.21 -0.20 16.85
CA HIS A 7 -7.14 -0.96 15.61
C HIS A 7 -7.74 -0.17 14.43
N ALA A 8 -8.95 0.38 14.58
CA ALA A 8 -9.59 1.17 13.52
C ALA A 8 -8.76 2.40 13.09
N ILE A 9 -8.11 3.09 14.03
CA ILE A 9 -7.21 4.22 13.73
C ILE A 9 -6.01 3.75 12.89
N ARG A 10 -5.42 2.60 13.23
CA ARG A 10 -4.29 2.04 12.48
C ARG A 10 -4.68 1.66 11.05
N GLU A 11 -5.81 0.97 10.89
CA GLU A 11 -6.33 0.61 9.57
C GLU A 11 -6.63 1.85 8.73
N SER A 12 -7.31 2.84 9.30
CA SER A 12 -7.59 4.11 8.63
C SER A 12 -6.31 4.85 8.21
N LYS A 13 -5.25 4.79 9.02
CA LYS A 13 -3.97 5.38 8.67
C LYS A 13 -3.33 4.67 7.47
N ILE A 14 -3.33 3.34 7.45
CA ILE A 14 -2.83 2.55 6.31
C ILE A 14 -3.60 2.93 5.05
N ASP A 15 -4.93 2.92 5.11
CA ASP A 15 -5.78 3.18 3.95
C ASP A 15 -5.66 4.64 3.45
N SER A 16 -5.38 5.60 4.35
CA SER A 16 -5.15 6.99 3.96
C SER A 16 -3.85 7.19 3.17
N VAL A 17 -2.83 6.36 3.42
CA VAL A 17 -1.50 6.48 2.81
C VAL A 17 -1.36 5.55 1.60
N PHE A 18 -1.72 4.29 1.77
CA PHE A 18 -1.67 3.26 0.73
C PHE A 18 -3.07 3.00 0.18
N ASN A 19 -3.41 3.71 -0.89
CA ASN A 19 -4.69 3.60 -1.57
C ASN A 19 -4.52 3.51 -3.09
N ARG A 20 -5.63 3.21 -3.78
CA ARG A 20 -5.70 3.09 -5.24
C ARG A 20 -5.09 4.29 -5.98
N ASN A 21 -5.25 5.51 -5.48
CA ASN A 21 -4.68 6.70 -6.14
C ASN A 21 -3.15 6.74 -5.99
N ALA A 22 -2.63 6.47 -4.79
CA ALA A 22 -1.18 6.39 -4.57
C ALA A 22 -0.53 5.31 -5.43
N VAL A 23 -1.15 4.12 -5.51
CA VAL A 23 -0.69 3.02 -6.36
C VAL A 23 -0.68 3.39 -7.84
N LYS A 24 -1.76 4.01 -8.35
CA LYS A 24 -1.83 4.48 -9.74
C LYS A 24 -0.83 5.59 -10.07
N LEU A 25 -0.50 6.44 -9.10
CA LEU A 25 0.50 7.49 -9.29
C LEU A 25 1.93 6.93 -9.33
N GLY A 26 2.20 5.88 -8.57
CA GLY A 26 3.53 5.26 -8.49
C GLY A 26 3.78 4.17 -9.53
N THR A 27 2.78 3.72 -10.29
CA THR A 27 2.88 2.55 -11.17
C THR A 27 2.01 2.69 -12.42
N SER A 28 2.35 1.92 -13.47
CA SER A 28 1.52 1.76 -14.67
C SER A 28 0.59 0.54 -14.57
N ILE A 29 0.19 0.16 -13.35
CA ILE A 29 -0.63 -1.03 -13.11
C ILE A 29 -1.99 -0.91 -13.81
N LYS A 30 -2.48 -2.02 -14.36
CA LYS A 30 -3.83 -2.09 -14.95
C LYS A 30 -4.89 -2.06 -13.87
N ASP A 31 -6.06 -1.51 -14.20
CA ASP A 31 -7.17 -1.38 -13.24
C ASP A 31 -7.63 -2.70 -12.61
N GLU A 32 -7.57 -3.79 -13.39
CA GLU A 32 -7.90 -5.16 -12.97
C GLU A 32 -6.92 -5.73 -11.92
N ASP A 33 -5.68 -5.24 -11.92
CA ASP A 33 -4.60 -5.75 -11.09
C ASP A 33 -4.37 -4.96 -9.80
N ILE A 34 -5.00 -3.78 -9.67
CA ILE A 34 -4.84 -2.90 -8.50
C ILE A 34 -5.28 -3.60 -7.21
N MET A 35 -6.43 -4.26 -7.23
CA MET A 35 -6.96 -4.93 -6.03
C MET A 35 -6.05 -6.09 -5.59
N PRO A 36 -5.68 -7.04 -6.47
CA PRO A 36 -4.70 -8.07 -6.14
C PRO A 36 -3.35 -7.52 -5.63
N PHE A 37 -2.84 -6.46 -6.27
CA PHE A 37 -1.60 -5.81 -5.85
C PHE A 37 -1.73 -5.22 -4.43
N MET A 38 -2.79 -4.46 -4.19
CA MET A 38 -3.01 -3.82 -2.90
C MET A 38 -3.22 -4.84 -1.78
N GLU A 39 -3.83 -5.99 -2.06
CA GLU A 39 -3.98 -7.08 -1.10
C GLU A 39 -2.63 -7.76 -0.80
N ALA A 40 -1.83 -8.04 -1.83
CA ALA A 40 -0.56 -8.75 -1.69
C ALA A 40 0.56 -7.89 -1.05
N TYR A 41 0.52 -6.57 -1.27
CA TYR A 41 1.56 -5.63 -0.83
C TYR A 41 1.01 -4.57 0.13
N ARG A 42 -0.03 -4.90 0.90
CA ARG A 42 -0.54 -3.99 1.93
C ARG A 42 0.53 -3.78 3.01
N PRO A 43 0.97 -2.53 3.28
CA PRO A 43 1.97 -2.28 4.30
C PRO A 43 1.39 -2.37 5.70
N THR A 44 2.26 -2.57 6.69
CA THR A 44 1.89 -2.51 8.10
C THR A 44 1.75 -1.07 8.59
N PHE A 45 1.05 -0.88 9.69
CA PHE A 45 0.94 0.44 10.33
C PHE A 45 2.31 1.03 10.69
N GLU A 46 3.25 0.21 11.16
CA GLU A 46 4.60 0.65 11.57
C GLU A 46 5.40 1.15 10.37
N GLN A 47 5.27 0.49 9.21
CA GLN A 47 5.88 0.95 7.97
C GLN A 47 5.29 2.31 7.56
N VAL A 48 3.96 2.39 7.46
CA VAL A 48 3.25 3.63 7.09
C VAL A 48 3.54 4.78 8.07
N GLN A 49 3.76 4.48 9.35
CA GLN A 49 4.07 5.49 10.37
C GLN A 49 5.49 6.07 10.20
N SER A 50 6.44 5.30 9.67
CA SER A 50 7.82 5.73 9.47
C SER A 50 8.08 6.36 8.10
N TRP A 51 7.21 6.11 7.12
CA TRP A 51 7.37 6.60 5.76
C TRP A 51 7.01 8.07 5.58
N ASN A 52 7.86 8.78 4.84
CA ASN A 52 7.46 9.99 4.15
C ASN A 52 6.87 9.64 2.76
N THR A 53 6.51 10.66 1.99
CA THR A 53 5.94 10.48 0.64
C THR A 53 6.90 9.77 -0.32
N TYR A 54 8.20 10.02 -0.23
CA TYR A 54 9.19 9.35 -1.08
C TYR A 54 9.29 7.85 -0.75
N ASP A 55 9.38 7.50 0.54
CA ASP A 55 9.47 6.10 0.97
C ASP A 55 8.24 5.29 0.52
N LEU A 56 7.05 5.90 0.59
CA LEU A 56 5.82 5.31 0.09
C LEU A 56 5.92 4.97 -1.40
N TYR A 57 6.34 5.93 -2.23
CA TYR A 57 6.42 5.70 -3.68
C TYR A 57 7.53 4.71 -4.04
N LEU A 58 8.66 4.74 -3.34
CA LEU A 58 9.72 3.75 -3.49
C LEU A 58 9.21 2.33 -3.18
N TYR A 59 8.48 2.19 -2.07
CA TYR A 59 7.87 0.91 -1.69
C TYR A 59 6.87 0.43 -2.76
N ILE A 60 6.01 1.32 -3.26
CA ILE A 60 5.03 1.02 -4.30
C ILE A 60 5.74 0.53 -5.58
N GLN A 61 6.81 1.20 -6.02
CA GLN A 61 7.56 0.83 -7.22
C GLN A 61 8.24 -0.54 -7.06
N GLN A 62 8.97 -0.77 -5.97
CA GLN A 62 9.65 -2.06 -5.72
C GLN A 62 8.66 -3.22 -5.59
N SER A 63 7.53 -2.97 -4.94
CA SER A 63 6.44 -3.93 -4.82
C SER A 63 5.84 -4.26 -6.18
N TYR A 64 5.67 -3.25 -7.04
CA TYR A 64 5.12 -3.42 -8.38
C TYR A 64 6.05 -4.23 -9.28
N GLU A 65 7.35 -3.97 -9.26
CA GLU A 65 8.36 -4.77 -9.97
C GLU A 65 8.31 -6.24 -9.54
N SER A 66 8.19 -6.47 -8.22
CA SER A 66 8.05 -7.82 -7.67
C SER A 66 6.73 -8.49 -8.07
N PHE A 67 5.66 -7.73 -8.20
CA PHE A 67 4.35 -8.22 -8.62
C PHE A 67 4.35 -8.62 -10.09
N THR A 68 4.96 -7.81 -10.97
CA THR A 68 5.07 -8.11 -12.40
C THR A 68 6.00 -9.30 -12.67
N ALA A 69 7.13 -9.39 -11.97
CA ALA A 69 8.09 -10.49 -12.14
C ALA A 69 7.52 -11.87 -11.79
N LYS A 70 6.53 -11.96 -10.91
CA LYS A 70 5.83 -13.22 -10.57
C LYS A 70 4.84 -13.69 -11.63
N ARG A 71 4.53 -12.85 -12.63
CA ARG A 71 3.52 -13.11 -13.66
C ARG A 71 4.12 -13.39 -15.03
N GLU A 72 5.43 -13.29 -15.16
CA GLU A 72 6.22 -13.75 -16.31
C GLU A 72 6.65 -15.22 -16.11
#